data_AF-A0A357ZEY7-F1
#
_entry.id   AF-A0A357ZEY7-F1
#
_cell.length_a   1.000
_cell.length_b   1.000
_cell.length_c   1.000
_cell.angle_alpha   90.00
_cell.angle_beta   90.00
_cell.angle_gamma   90.00
#
_symmetry.space_group_name_H-M   'P 1'
#
loop_
_entity.id
_entity.type
_entity.pdbx_description
1 polymer ?
#
loop_
_entity_poly.entity_id
_entity_poly.type
_entity_poly.pdbx_seq_one_letter_code
_entity_poly.pdbx_strand_id
1 'polypeptide(L)'
;MLTLSACSGNLIGGVSAADEADVVSGVGEEGSLDYVSQIDKMKIMSVAIMADPDTWQSMLDNATAEEYIPATITINNRRVENAAIRPKGNSSLSSIARDSSTDRYSFKVKFDEYVDGQTWLGLDKLVLNGNWSDASSMKEYLSYDILELAGVATPLFAYASITVNGEPWGFYLLVEVLDKAYRVRTQNGIGEMYKPESMEIGGNGAGNFGGDMSDGGGFTMPEGITAPEGFILPEDGTAP
;
A
#
# COMPACT_ATOMS: atom_id res chain seq x y z
N MET A 1 -0.64 -43.66 52.04
CA MET A 1 -2.02 -43.39 52.49
C MET A 1 -2.15 -41.89 52.65
N LEU A 2 -2.49 -41.18 51.57
CA LEU A 2 -2.96 -39.80 51.60
C LEU A 2 -4.09 -39.72 50.57
N THR A 3 -5.26 -39.32 51.05
CA THR A 3 -6.57 -39.38 50.40
C THR A 3 -6.74 -38.30 49.34
N LEU A 4 -7.22 -38.68 48.16
CA LEU A 4 -7.81 -37.77 47.17
C LEU A 4 -9.11 -37.17 47.72
N SER A 5 -9.28 -35.86 47.55
CA SER A 5 -10.60 -35.21 47.59
C SER A 5 -10.93 -34.72 46.20
N ALA A 6 -12.03 -35.23 45.64
CA ALA A 6 -12.59 -34.81 44.37
C ALA A 6 -13.41 -33.52 44.55
N CYS A 7 -13.39 -32.65 43.54
CA CYS A 7 -14.48 -31.72 43.28
C CYS A 7 -14.94 -31.94 41.84
N SER A 8 -16.19 -32.35 41.73
CA SER A 8 -16.91 -32.61 40.49
C SER A 8 -17.34 -31.29 39.85
N GLY A 9 -17.11 -31.15 38.56
CA GLY A 9 -17.69 -30.11 37.71
C GLY A 9 -17.63 -30.58 36.26
N ASN A 10 -18.78 -30.96 35.71
CA ASN A 10 -18.91 -31.59 34.40
C ASN A 10 -19.27 -30.55 33.32
N LEU A 11 -18.60 -30.67 32.17
CA LEU A 11 -19.07 -30.42 30.79
C LEU A 11 -19.43 -28.98 30.32
N ILE A 12 -18.73 -28.49 29.28
CA ILE A 12 -19.22 -28.16 27.91
C ILE A 12 -18.32 -27.06 27.28
N GLY A 13 -17.66 -27.41 26.16
CA GLY A 13 -17.64 -26.61 24.93
C GLY A 13 -16.76 -25.35 24.82
N GLY A 14 -15.98 -25.32 23.74
CA GLY A 14 -15.92 -24.12 22.90
C GLY A 14 -14.63 -23.30 22.93
N VAL A 15 -13.91 -23.34 21.81
CA VAL A 15 -12.90 -22.37 21.38
C VAL A 15 -13.47 -20.95 21.40
N SER A 16 -12.72 -20.01 21.97
CA SER A 16 -12.37 -18.73 21.33
C SER A 16 -11.43 -17.96 22.27
N ALA A 17 -10.13 -18.01 21.99
CA ALA A 17 -9.24 -16.94 22.44
C ALA A 17 -9.49 -15.77 21.49
N ALA A 18 -10.41 -14.88 21.85
CA ALA A 18 -10.39 -13.53 21.33
C ALA A 18 -9.09 -12.91 21.88
N ASP A 19 -8.10 -12.78 21.00
CA ASP A 19 -6.90 -12.01 21.29
C ASP A 19 -7.38 -10.57 21.51
N GLU A 20 -7.31 -10.07 22.75
CA GLU A 20 -7.68 -8.69 23.07
C GLU A 20 -6.67 -7.77 22.38
N ALA A 21 -7.05 -7.25 21.21
CA ALA A 21 -6.26 -6.26 20.49
C ALA A 21 -6.15 -4.98 21.34
N ASP A 22 -4.93 -4.50 21.51
CA ASP A 22 -4.65 -3.27 22.23
C ASP A 22 -5.17 -2.08 21.40
N VAL A 23 -6.16 -1.38 21.92
CA VAL A 23 -6.76 -0.22 21.27
C VAL A 23 -5.79 0.94 21.35
N VAL A 24 -5.21 1.30 20.21
CA VAL A 24 -4.42 2.52 20.06
C VAL A 24 -5.42 3.69 20.02
N SER A 25 -5.88 4.08 21.21
CA SER A 25 -6.80 5.19 21.41
C SER A 25 -6.01 6.45 21.77
N GLY A 26 -5.88 7.35 20.80
CA GLY A 26 -5.26 8.65 21.03
C GLY A 26 -4.90 9.39 19.74
N VAL A 27 -5.03 10.72 19.79
CA VAL A 27 -4.24 11.61 18.94
C VAL A 27 -2.78 11.32 19.30
N GLY A 28 -1.99 10.86 18.33
CA GLY A 28 -0.60 10.50 18.59
C GLY A 28 0.18 11.73 19.04
N GLU A 29 1.16 11.57 19.94
CA GLU A 29 2.12 12.65 20.17
C GLU A 29 2.83 12.96 18.84
N GLU A 30 2.73 14.21 18.36
CA GLU A 30 3.45 14.65 17.17
C GLU A 30 4.95 14.36 17.35
N GLY A 31 5.45 13.34 16.63
CA GLY A 31 6.85 12.94 16.66
C GLY A 31 7.15 11.56 17.27
N SER A 32 6.16 10.84 17.83
CA SER A 32 6.35 9.40 18.10
C SER A 32 6.57 8.65 16.78
N LEU A 33 7.58 7.78 16.74
CA LEU A 33 7.93 6.91 15.60
C LEU A 33 7.85 5.43 16.00
N ASP A 34 6.96 5.08 16.93
CA ASP A 34 6.88 3.73 17.49
C ASP A 34 6.61 2.66 16.42
N TYR A 35 5.90 3.02 15.34
CA TYR A 35 5.64 2.17 14.17
C TYR A 35 6.91 1.61 13.52
N VAL A 36 8.04 2.31 13.63
CA VAL A 36 9.32 1.90 13.01
C VAL A 36 9.78 0.55 13.54
N SER A 37 9.56 0.30 14.84
CA SER A 37 9.89 -0.98 15.47
C SER A 37 8.92 -2.11 15.12
N GLN A 38 7.75 -1.78 14.57
CA GLN A 38 6.67 -2.72 14.28
C GLN A 38 6.70 -3.24 12.85
N ILE A 39 7.22 -2.46 11.89
CA ILE A 39 7.35 -2.86 10.49
C ILE A 39 8.69 -3.57 10.30
N ASP A 40 8.63 -4.90 10.29
CA ASP A 40 9.79 -5.78 10.12
C ASP A 40 9.68 -6.51 8.78
N LYS A 41 10.53 -6.13 7.80
CA LYS A 41 10.52 -6.71 6.45
C LYS A 41 10.75 -8.23 6.42
N MET A 42 11.30 -8.80 7.48
CA MET A 42 11.57 -10.24 7.61
C MET A 42 10.38 -11.03 8.18
N LYS A 43 9.29 -10.37 8.55
CA LYS A 43 8.09 -10.98 9.12
C LYS A 43 6.86 -10.68 8.28
N ILE A 44 5.86 -11.55 8.41
CA ILE A 44 4.53 -11.32 7.87
C ILE A 44 3.70 -10.64 8.95
N MET A 45 3.20 -9.45 8.65
CA MET A 45 2.29 -8.70 9.50
C MET A 45 0.86 -9.23 9.34
N SER A 46 0.09 -9.16 10.42
CA SER A 46 -1.36 -9.38 10.36
C SER A 46 -2.07 -8.05 10.21
N VAL A 47 -3.01 -7.96 9.25
CA VAL A 47 -3.86 -6.78 9.05
C VAL A 47 -5.31 -7.24 9.01
N ALA A 48 -6.11 -6.81 9.99
CA ALA A 48 -7.54 -7.05 10.00
C ALA A 48 -8.29 -5.75 9.72
N ILE A 49 -9.17 -5.79 8.73
CA ILE A 49 -10.01 -4.66 8.30
C ILE A 49 -11.43 -5.01 8.67
N MET A 50 -12.09 -4.15 9.44
CA MET A 50 -13.53 -4.23 9.66
C MET A 50 -14.20 -2.99 9.11
N ALA A 51 -15.15 -3.18 8.21
CA ALA A 51 -15.96 -2.13 7.62
C ALA A 51 -17.39 -2.63 7.47
N ASP A 52 -18.35 -1.70 7.37
CA ASP A 52 -19.71 -2.07 7.01
C ASP A 52 -19.70 -2.86 5.68
N PRO A 53 -20.26 -4.08 5.62
CA PRO A 53 -20.16 -4.93 4.43
C PRO A 53 -20.75 -4.31 3.16
N ASP A 54 -21.86 -3.59 3.27
CA ASP A 54 -22.52 -2.94 2.13
C ASP A 54 -21.68 -1.77 1.62
N THR A 55 -21.12 -0.98 2.55
CA THR A 55 -20.21 0.13 2.24
C THR A 55 -18.90 -0.38 1.62
N TRP A 56 -18.34 -1.48 2.13
CA TRP A 56 -17.16 -2.13 1.55
C TRP A 56 -17.41 -2.56 0.11
N GLN A 57 -18.53 -3.26 -0.13
CA GLN A 57 -18.88 -3.71 -1.48
C GLN A 57 -19.13 -2.53 -2.42
N SER A 58 -19.85 -1.50 -1.96
CA SER A 58 -20.10 -0.29 -2.76
C SER A 58 -18.81 0.44 -3.13
N MET A 59 -17.83 0.47 -2.22
CA MET A 59 -16.50 1.02 -2.48
C MET A 59 -15.75 0.23 -3.55
N LEU A 60 -15.86 -1.10 -3.57
CA LEU A 60 -15.25 -1.93 -4.62
C LEU A 60 -15.97 -1.78 -5.97
N ASP A 61 -17.30 -1.72 -5.97
CA ASP A 61 -18.10 -1.51 -7.18
C ASP A 61 -17.81 -0.15 -7.82
N ASN A 62 -17.45 0.85 -7.01
CA ASN A 62 -17.08 2.20 -7.43
C ASN A 62 -15.58 2.50 -7.24
N ALA A 63 -14.72 1.48 -7.32
CA ALA A 63 -13.32 1.60 -6.90
C ALA A 63 -12.53 2.72 -7.60
N THR A 64 -12.87 3.04 -8.85
CA THR A 64 -12.21 4.12 -9.63
C THR A 64 -12.50 5.52 -9.13
N ALA A 65 -13.52 5.71 -8.27
CA ALA A 65 -13.82 7.00 -7.64
C ALA A 65 -12.80 7.34 -6.54
N GLU A 66 -12.06 6.35 -6.02
CA GLU A 66 -11.08 6.54 -4.96
C GLU A 66 -11.65 7.25 -3.71
N GLU A 67 -12.89 6.91 -3.36
CA GLU A 67 -13.56 7.47 -2.19
C GLU A 67 -13.21 6.71 -0.91
N TYR A 68 -12.95 7.45 0.15
CA TYR A 68 -12.67 6.89 1.47
C TYR A 68 -13.95 6.44 2.17
N ILE A 69 -13.89 5.25 2.77
CA ILE A 69 -14.90 4.75 3.70
C ILE A 69 -14.30 4.57 5.10
N PRO A 70 -15.11 4.69 6.16
CA PRO A 70 -14.67 4.40 7.52
C PRO A 70 -14.43 2.90 7.71
N ALA A 71 -13.34 2.57 8.40
CA ALA A 71 -12.99 1.22 8.78
C ALA A 71 -12.26 1.21 10.13
N THR A 72 -12.32 0.06 10.81
CA THR A 72 -11.41 -0.27 11.91
C THR A 72 -10.27 -1.11 11.37
N ILE A 73 -9.03 -0.68 11.62
CA ILE A 73 -7.82 -1.32 11.14
C ILE A 73 -7.05 -1.85 12.34
N THR A 74 -6.76 -3.14 12.36
CA THR A 74 -5.92 -3.77 13.39
C THR A 74 -4.68 -4.34 12.75
N ILE A 75 -3.50 -3.90 13.20
CA ILE A 75 -2.20 -4.36 12.67
C ILE A 75 -1.39 -4.96 13.81
N ASN A 76 -1.02 -6.24 13.74
CA ASN A 76 -0.30 -6.94 14.81
C ASN A 76 -0.90 -6.68 16.20
N ASN A 77 -2.23 -6.84 16.31
CA ASN A 77 -3.02 -6.62 17.52
C ASN A 77 -3.12 -5.16 18.01
N ARG A 78 -2.71 -4.18 17.19
CA ARG A 78 -2.86 -2.75 17.48
C ARG A 78 -4.03 -2.19 16.69
N ARG A 79 -5.13 -1.89 17.37
CA ARG A 79 -6.41 -1.50 16.77
C ARG A 79 -6.56 0.02 16.70
N VAL A 80 -6.92 0.53 15.52
CA VAL A 80 -7.27 1.93 15.27
C VAL A 80 -8.69 1.97 14.69
N GLU A 81 -9.58 2.65 15.39
CA GLU A 81 -10.97 2.83 14.98
C GLU A 81 -11.15 4.14 14.22
N ASN A 82 -12.15 4.20 13.34
CA ASN A 82 -12.45 5.36 12.50
C ASN A 82 -11.28 5.79 11.58
N ALA A 83 -10.47 4.83 11.16
CA ALA A 83 -9.53 5.05 10.06
C ALA A 83 -10.31 5.09 8.73
N ALA A 84 -9.69 5.65 7.70
CA ALA A 84 -10.21 5.63 6.36
C ALA A 84 -9.46 4.65 5.47
N ILE A 85 -10.19 3.91 4.63
CA ILE A 85 -9.64 3.02 3.63
C ILE A 85 -10.29 3.29 2.26
N ARG A 86 -9.51 3.15 1.19
CA ARG A 86 -9.99 3.21 -0.19
C ARG A 86 -9.14 2.39 -1.14
N PRO A 87 -9.66 1.96 -2.30
CA PRO A 87 -8.84 1.49 -3.41
C PRO A 87 -7.89 2.60 -3.88
N LYS A 88 -6.72 2.19 -4.35
CA LYS A 88 -5.72 3.08 -4.93
C LYS A 88 -5.15 2.50 -6.21
N GLY A 89 -4.81 3.37 -7.14
CA GLY A 89 -3.98 3.01 -8.28
C GLY A 89 -4.09 4.04 -9.38
N ASN A 90 -3.68 3.64 -10.59
CA ASN A 90 -4.00 4.41 -11.79
C ASN A 90 -4.43 3.39 -12.85
N SER A 91 -3.50 2.97 -13.71
CA SER A 91 -3.73 1.89 -14.67
C SER A 91 -4.13 0.57 -14.01
N SER A 92 -3.49 0.19 -12.90
CA SER A 92 -3.82 -1.03 -12.16
C SER A 92 -5.26 -1.05 -11.63
N LEU A 93 -5.67 0.03 -10.96
CA LEU A 93 -7.03 0.19 -10.45
C LEU A 93 -8.06 0.11 -11.59
N SER A 94 -7.77 0.83 -12.68
CA SER A 94 -8.58 0.79 -13.91
C SER A 94 -8.69 -0.60 -14.53
N SER A 95 -7.62 -1.39 -14.53
CA SER A 95 -7.62 -2.74 -15.09
C SER A 95 -8.42 -3.71 -14.21
N ILE A 96 -8.19 -3.68 -12.89
CA ILE A 96 -8.88 -4.55 -11.93
C ILE A 96 -10.38 -4.23 -11.93
N ALA A 97 -10.77 -2.96 -11.91
CA ALA A 97 -12.18 -2.55 -11.93
C ALA A 97 -12.95 -2.98 -13.19
N ARG A 98 -12.25 -3.31 -14.28
CA ARG A 98 -12.86 -3.81 -15.53
C ARG A 98 -12.84 -5.33 -15.62
N ASP A 99 -12.16 -6.02 -14.70
CA ASP A 99 -11.98 -7.46 -14.72
C ASP A 99 -12.77 -8.09 -13.56
N SER A 100 -13.93 -8.65 -13.88
CA SER A 100 -14.78 -9.33 -12.89
C SER A 100 -14.20 -10.63 -12.33
N SER A 101 -13.05 -11.09 -12.84
CA SER A 101 -12.35 -12.27 -12.34
C SER A 101 -11.39 -11.97 -11.19
N THR A 102 -11.17 -10.69 -10.85
CA THR A 102 -10.25 -10.30 -9.79
C THR A 102 -10.79 -9.15 -8.94
N ASP A 103 -10.51 -9.23 -7.65
CA ASP A 103 -10.80 -8.25 -6.62
C ASP A 103 -9.52 -7.78 -5.92
N ARG A 104 -8.36 -7.96 -6.56
CA ARG A 104 -7.03 -7.74 -5.97
C ARG A 104 -6.61 -6.26 -5.94
N TYR A 105 -7.50 -5.41 -5.47
CA TYR A 105 -7.29 -3.97 -5.32
C TYR A 105 -6.18 -3.68 -4.33
N SER A 106 -5.32 -2.72 -4.65
CA SER A 106 -4.43 -2.13 -3.66
C SER A 106 -5.19 -1.08 -2.85
N PHE A 107 -4.89 -0.97 -1.56
CA PHE A 107 -5.59 -0.05 -0.67
C PHE A 107 -4.68 1.04 -0.14
N LYS A 108 -5.24 2.22 0.09
CA LYS A 108 -4.61 3.27 0.89
C LYS A 108 -5.40 3.42 2.18
N VAL A 109 -4.69 3.34 3.29
CA VAL A 109 -5.23 3.59 4.64
C VAL A 109 -4.72 4.94 5.12
N LYS A 110 -5.63 5.75 5.64
CA LYS A 110 -5.33 7.04 6.27
C LYS A 110 -5.97 7.06 7.65
N PHE A 111 -5.17 7.21 8.69
CA PHE A 111 -5.66 7.14 10.07
C PHE A 111 -6.28 8.47 10.52
N ASP A 112 -5.81 9.60 9.99
CA ASP A 112 -6.22 10.95 10.38
C ASP A 112 -7.32 11.57 9.49
N GLU A 113 -8.04 10.77 8.70
CA GLU A 113 -9.09 11.30 7.81
C GLU A 113 -10.32 11.79 8.57
N TYR A 114 -10.77 11.02 9.58
CA TYR A 114 -11.99 11.32 10.35
C TYR A 114 -11.71 11.79 11.78
N VAL A 115 -10.51 11.52 12.30
CA VAL A 115 -10.05 11.95 13.63
C VAL A 115 -8.71 12.65 13.47
N ASP A 116 -8.71 13.98 13.62
CA ASP A 116 -7.52 14.79 13.41
C ASP A 116 -6.35 14.35 14.31
N GLY A 117 -5.17 14.20 13.71
CA GLY A 117 -3.95 13.73 14.38
C GLY A 117 -3.96 12.26 14.87
N GLN A 118 -4.96 11.46 14.50
CA GLN A 118 -4.95 10.02 14.80
C GLN A 118 -3.87 9.31 13.97
N THR A 119 -3.12 8.42 14.61
CA THR A 119 -2.04 7.66 13.96
C THR A 119 -2.08 6.19 14.37
N TRP A 120 -1.51 5.34 13.54
CA TRP A 120 -1.08 4.02 13.99
C TRP A 120 0.37 4.11 14.47
N LEU A 121 0.54 4.30 15.78
CA LEU A 121 1.86 4.35 16.43
C LEU A 121 2.81 5.40 15.82
N GLY A 122 2.27 6.57 15.45
CA GLY A 122 3.03 7.64 14.78
C GLY A 122 2.97 7.63 13.25
N LEU A 123 2.44 6.58 12.62
CA LEU A 123 2.20 6.53 11.18
C LEU A 123 0.82 7.06 10.84
N ASP A 124 0.75 8.08 9.98
CA ASP A 124 -0.49 8.72 9.53
C ASP A 124 -1.16 7.98 8.36
N LYS A 125 -0.34 7.41 7.46
CA LYS A 125 -0.82 6.73 6.24
C LYS A 125 0.04 5.52 5.89
N LEU A 126 -0.62 4.48 5.38
CA LEU A 126 0.05 3.33 4.79
C LEU A 126 -0.67 2.87 3.52
N VAL A 127 0.00 2.06 2.72
CA VAL A 127 -0.61 1.38 1.57
C VAL A 127 -0.44 -0.12 1.67
N LEU A 128 -1.43 -0.84 1.15
CA LEU A 128 -1.45 -2.29 1.04
C LEU A 128 -1.46 -2.61 -0.46
N ASN A 129 -0.31 -2.95 -1.01
CA ASN A 129 -0.14 -3.22 -2.43
C ASN A 129 -0.45 -4.68 -2.74
N GLY A 130 -1.41 -4.90 -3.63
CA GLY A 130 -1.84 -6.25 -4.04
C GLY A 130 -0.91 -6.92 -5.04
N ASN A 131 0.05 -6.19 -5.61
CA ASN A 131 1.03 -6.70 -6.58
C ASN A 131 0.39 -7.43 -7.78
N TRP A 132 -0.79 -6.98 -8.22
CA TRP A 132 -1.59 -7.67 -9.26
C TRP A 132 -0.82 -7.98 -10.55
N SER A 133 0.03 -7.06 -11.03
CA SER A 133 0.86 -7.25 -12.23
C SER A 133 2.22 -7.93 -11.97
N ASP A 134 2.51 -8.31 -10.73
CA ASP A 134 3.74 -8.99 -10.34
C ASP A 134 3.45 -10.38 -9.78
N ALA A 135 3.56 -11.38 -10.66
CA ALA A 135 3.39 -12.78 -10.31
C ALA A 135 4.32 -13.27 -9.18
N SER A 136 5.46 -12.59 -8.95
CA SER A 136 6.37 -12.93 -7.85
C SER A 136 5.99 -12.28 -6.52
N SER A 137 5.24 -11.17 -6.56
CA SER A 137 5.05 -10.24 -5.42
C SER A 137 6.36 -9.73 -4.79
N MET A 138 7.52 -9.90 -5.44
CA MET A 138 8.83 -9.59 -4.89
C MET A 138 9.48 -8.36 -5.51
N LYS A 139 9.01 -7.86 -6.67
CA LYS A 139 9.72 -6.79 -7.39
C LYS A 139 9.84 -5.52 -6.56
N GLU A 140 8.74 -5.10 -5.94
CA GLU A 140 8.72 -3.90 -5.08
C GLU A 140 9.57 -4.11 -3.81
N TYR A 141 9.41 -5.26 -3.15
CA TYR A 141 10.21 -5.66 -1.99
C TYR A 141 11.72 -5.56 -2.29
N LEU A 142 12.18 -6.22 -3.36
CA LEU A 142 13.59 -6.26 -3.74
C LEU A 142 14.10 -4.88 -4.17
N SER A 143 13.26 -4.07 -4.81
CA SER A 143 13.63 -2.71 -5.20
C SER A 143 13.95 -1.86 -3.98
N TYR A 144 13.11 -1.90 -2.94
CA TYR A 144 13.40 -1.20 -1.69
C TYR A 144 14.59 -1.80 -0.95
N ASP A 145 14.73 -3.13 -0.91
CA ASP A 145 15.85 -3.79 -0.24
C ASP A 145 17.21 -3.43 -0.87
N ILE A 146 17.29 -3.36 -2.21
CA ILE A 146 18.49 -2.95 -2.94
C ILE A 146 18.79 -1.46 -2.72
N LEU A 147 17.77 -0.60 -2.74
CA LEU A 147 17.95 0.83 -2.48
C LEU A 147 18.45 1.10 -1.06
N GLU A 148 17.90 0.38 -0.08
CA GLU A 148 18.37 0.44 1.31
C GLU A 148 19.83 0.00 1.41
N LEU A 149 20.21 -1.10 0.75
CA LEU A 149 21.60 -1.57 0.68
C LEU A 149 22.54 -0.53 0.04
N ALA A 150 22.04 0.25 -0.92
CA ALA A 150 22.77 1.34 -1.57
C ALA A 150 22.85 2.61 -0.70
N GLY A 151 22.26 2.62 0.50
CA GLY A 151 22.23 3.77 1.41
C GLY A 151 21.20 4.83 1.04
N VAL A 152 20.22 4.50 0.18
CA VAL A 152 19.11 5.39 -0.15
C VAL A 152 18.00 5.20 0.88
N ALA A 153 17.44 6.31 1.38
CA ALA A 153 16.32 6.27 2.31
C ALA A 153 15.06 5.70 1.61
N THR A 154 14.59 4.54 2.05
CA THR A 154 13.40 3.87 1.53
C THR A 154 12.24 3.94 2.51
N PRO A 155 10.98 3.82 2.03
CA PRO A 155 9.86 3.58 2.93
C PRO A 155 10.08 2.28 3.71
N LEU A 156 9.54 2.16 4.92
CA LEU A 156 9.44 0.88 5.59
C LEU A 156 8.40 0.00 4.89
N PHE A 157 8.67 -1.29 4.80
CA PHE A 157 7.79 -2.25 4.13
C PHE A 157 7.85 -3.61 4.81
N ALA A 158 6.76 -4.36 4.73
CA ALA A 158 6.70 -5.75 5.16
C ALA A 158 5.56 -6.45 4.41
N TYR A 159 5.66 -7.76 4.26
CA TYR A 159 4.51 -8.52 3.77
C TYR A 159 3.40 -8.54 4.82
N ALA A 160 2.16 -8.55 4.36
CA ALA A 160 0.98 -8.56 5.20
C ALA A 160 -0.03 -9.63 4.74
N SER A 161 -0.58 -10.36 5.70
CA SER A 161 -1.77 -11.18 5.52
C SER A 161 -2.99 -10.37 5.94
N ILE A 162 -3.94 -10.20 5.03
CA ILE A 162 -5.12 -9.37 5.23
C ILE A 162 -6.35 -10.24 5.47
N THR A 163 -7.16 -9.83 6.44
CA THR A 163 -8.55 -10.27 6.61
C THR A 163 -9.48 -9.06 6.48
N VAL A 164 -10.66 -9.27 5.90
CA VAL A 164 -11.74 -8.28 5.80
C VAL A 164 -12.99 -8.88 6.41
N ASN A 165 -13.56 -8.22 7.43
CA ASN A 165 -14.77 -8.67 8.13
C ASN A 165 -14.68 -10.12 8.65
N GLY A 166 -13.49 -10.54 9.09
CA GLY A 166 -13.21 -11.88 9.61
C GLY A 166 -12.84 -12.91 8.54
N GLU A 167 -13.01 -12.60 7.26
CA GLU A 167 -12.69 -13.52 6.16
C GLU A 167 -11.30 -13.24 5.57
N PRO A 168 -10.55 -14.26 5.14
CA PRO A 168 -9.28 -14.08 4.44
C PRO A 168 -9.46 -13.26 3.16
N TRP A 169 -8.66 -12.21 3.00
CA TRP A 169 -8.68 -11.36 1.81
C TRP A 169 -7.48 -11.61 0.90
N GLY A 170 -6.27 -11.65 1.45
CA GLY A 170 -5.10 -12.01 0.65
C GLY A 170 -3.75 -11.60 1.23
N PHE A 171 -2.71 -11.83 0.43
CA PHE A 171 -1.33 -11.52 0.73
C PHE A 171 -0.87 -10.28 -0.05
N TYR A 172 -0.38 -9.29 0.69
CA TYR A 172 -0.09 -7.93 0.21
C TYR A 172 1.29 -7.48 0.68
N LEU A 173 1.83 -6.45 0.05
CA LEU A 173 2.97 -5.71 0.59
C LEU A 173 2.46 -4.44 1.29
N LEU A 174 2.64 -4.36 2.60
CA LEU A 174 2.42 -3.14 3.38
C LEU A 174 3.61 -2.21 3.15
N VAL A 175 3.35 -0.95 2.82
CA VAL A 175 4.38 0.07 2.59
C VAL A 175 3.99 1.37 3.31
N GLU A 176 4.95 1.95 4.02
CA GLU A 176 4.89 3.29 4.59
C GLU A 176 4.71 4.32 3.47
N VAL A 177 3.77 5.25 3.63
CA VAL A 177 3.61 6.34 2.66
C VAL A 177 4.71 7.39 2.87
N LEU A 178 5.30 7.87 1.78
CA LEU A 178 6.24 8.98 1.78
C LEU A 178 5.49 10.30 2.05
N ASP A 179 5.20 10.55 3.32
CA ASP A 179 4.54 11.74 3.83
C ASP A 179 5.20 12.19 5.16
N LYS A 180 4.47 12.91 6.02
CA LYS A 180 4.96 13.49 7.27
C LYS A 180 5.77 12.49 8.11
N ALA A 181 5.24 11.29 8.39
CA ALA A 181 5.93 10.30 9.22
C ALA A 181 7.28 9.85 8.60
N TYR A 182 7.29 9.53 7.31
CA TYR A 182 8.51 9.20 6.57
C TYR A 182 9.55 10.32 6.62
N ARG A 183 9.13 11.58 6.43
CA ARG A 183 10.03 12.74 6.49
C ARG A 183 10.60 12.95 7.88
N VAL A 184 9.78 12.79 8.93
CA VAL A 184 10.24 12.85 10.32
C VAL A 184 11.29 11.76 10.58
N ARG A 185 11.05 10.53 10.10
CA ARG A 185 11.95 9.38 10.28
C ARG A 185 13.28 9.52 9.52
N THR A 186 13.27 10.06 8.31
CA THR A 186 14.43 10.01 7.40
C THR A 186 15.21 11.32 7.32
N GLN A 187 14.55 12.46 7.53
CA GLN A 187 15.13 13.80 7.35
C GLN A 187 14.89 14.69 8.58
N ASN A 188 14.54 14.12 9.74
CA ASN A 188 14.17 14.84 10.96
C ASN A 188 13.07 15.91 10.74
N GLY A 189 12.17 15.65 9.79
CA GLY A 189 11.06 16.57 9.47
C GLY A 189 11.46 17.74 8.58
N ILE A 190 12.72 17.81 8.12
CA ILE A 190 13.25 18.93 7.34
C ILE A 190 12.96 18.71 5.84
N GLY A 191 12.66 19.81 5.15
CA GLY A 191 12.54 19.85 3.69
C GLY A 191 11.14 19.56 3.16
N GLU A 192 11.04 19.64 1.83
CA GLU A 192 9.80 19.42 1.08
C GLU A 192 9.88 18.12 0.28
N MET A 193 8.75 17.44 0.12
CA MET A 193 8.62 16.24 -0.69
C MET A 193 7.84 16.57 -1.97
N TYR A 194 8.36 16.12 -3.10
CA TYR A 194 7.73 16.29 -4.40
C TYR A 194 7.41 14.92 -4.97
N LYS A 195 6.16 14.73 -5.38
CA LYS A 195 5.75 13.57 -6.14
C LYS A 195 5.65 13.98 -7.61
N PRO A 196 6.38 13.34 -8.53
CA PRO A 196 6.16 13.58 -9.95
C PRO A 196 4.77 13.06 -10.31
N GLU A 197 3.89 13.97 -10.73
CA GLU A 197 2.58 13.62 -11.29
C GLU A 197 2.66 13.68 -12.80
N SER A 198 2.17 12.65 -13.49
CA SER A 198 2.15 12.58 -14.95
C SER A 198 0.97 13.36 -15.55
N MET A 199 0.61 14.51 -14.96
CA MET A 199 -0.49 15.35 -15.43
C MET A 199 -0.11 16.08 -16.72
N GLU A 200 0.00 15.33 -17.81
CA GLU A 200 -0.14 15.77 -19.21
C GLU A 200 0.04 14.64 -20.27
N ILE A 201 0.16 13.36 -19.89
CA ILE A 201 0.33 12.24 -20.85
C ILE A 201 -0.97 11.40 -21.03
N GLY A 202 -2.10 11.83 -20.45
CA GLY A 202 -3.34 11.04 -20.43
C GLY A 202 -4.64 11.77 -20.76
N GLY A 203 -4.59 13.06 -21.14
CA GLY A 203 -5.78 13.83 -21.49
C GLY A 203 -6.11 13.71 -22.98
N ASN A 204 -7.01 12.78 -23.35
CA ASN A 204 -7.71 12.64 -24.65
C ASN A 204 -6.89 12.74 -25.96
N GLY A 205 -5.57 12.83 -25.89
CA GLY A 205 -4.65 12.47 -26.94
C GLY A 205 -4.08 11.12 -26.53
N ALA A 206 -4.47 10.06 -27.25
CA ALA A 206 -3.55 8.96 -27.43
C ALA A 206 -2.27 9.57 -28.01
N GLY A 207 -1.35 9.97 -27.13
CA GLY A 207 0.05 10.15 -27.46
C GLY A 207 0.48 8.78 -27.93
N ASN A 208 0.48 8.67 -29.25
CA ASN A 208 0.68 7.48 -30.01
C ASN A 208 2.09 6.93 -29.73
N PHE A 209 2.28 6.27 -28.59
CA PHE A 209 3.41 5.35 -28.37
C PHE A 209 3.18 4.02 -29.09
N GLY A 210 2.13 3.95 -29.92
CA GLY A 210 2.07 3.10 -31.09
C GLY A 210 2.08 3.97 -32.34
N GLY A 211 3.16 4.76 -32.53
CA GLY A 211 3.48 5.41 -33.80
C GLY A 211 2.97 4.51 -34.93
N ASP A 212 2.00 5.01 -35.67
CA ASP A 212 1.41 4.29 -36.78
C ASP A 212 2.59 3.87 -37.67
N MET A 213 2.95 2.59 -37.62
CA MET A 213 4.04 1.99 -38.39
C MET A 213 3.63 1.89 -39.88
N SER A 214 2.83 2.83 -40.38
CA SER A 214 2.42 2.91 -41.78
C SER A 214 2.89 4.16 -42.50
N ASP A 215 3.60 5.09 -41.84
CA ASP A 215 4.23 6.20 -42.57
C ASP A 215 5.66 6.44 -42.08
N GLY A 216 6.62 6.31 -43.01
CA GLY A 216 8.06 6.31 -42.78
C GLY A 216 8.65 7.67 -42.38
N GLY A 217 8.18 8.23 -41.27
CA GLY A 217 8.70 9.45 -40.66
C GLY A 217 9.86 9.15 -39.72
N GLY A 218 11.07 9.56 -40.11
CA GLY A 218 12.29 9.35 -39.33
C GLY A 218 12.28 10.00 -37.93
N PHE A 219 13.03 9.40 -37.02
CA PHE A 219 13.26 9.88 -35.66
C PHE A 219 13.91 11.27 -35.68
N THR A 220 13.19 12.30 -35.20
CA THR A 220 13.72 13.66 -35.04
C THR A 220 13.95 13.95 -33.56
N MET A 221 15.16 14.37 -33.22
CA MET A 221 15.52 14.73 -31.84
C MET A 221 14.89 16.09 -31.47
N PRO A 222 14.44 16.27 -30.21
CA PRO A 222 13.97 17.56 -29.70
C PRO A 222 15.06 18.63 -29.77
N GLU A 223 14.67 19.88 -30.05
CA GLU A 223 15.62 21.01 -30.07
C GLU A 223 16.35 21.16 -28.73
N GLY A 224 17.69 21.30 -28.79
CA GLY A 224 18.54 21.53 -27.62
C GLY A 224 19.23 20.29 -27.04
N ILE A 225 18.95 19.08 -27.57
CA ILE A 225 19.66 17.85 -27.18
C ILE A 225 20.59 17.44 -28.32
N THR A 226 21.90 17.63 -28.14
CA THR A 226 22.93 17.08 -29.03
C THR A 226 23.23 15.65 -28.62
N ALA A 227 23.22 14.73 -29.60
CA ALA A 227 23.63 13.36 -29.35
C ALA A 227 25.08 13.30 -28.84
N PRO A 228 25.40 12.41 -27.88
CA PRO A 228 26.76 12.23 -27.39
C PRO A 228 27.71 11.79 -28.52
N GLU A 229 28.98 12.20 -28.44
CA GLU A 229 29.98 11.84 -29.45
C GLU A 229 30.07 10.31 -29.61
N GLY A 230 29.97 9.83 -30.85
CA GLY A 230 30.00 8.40 -31.18
C GLY A 230 28.64 7.71 -31.27
N PHE A 231 27.53 8.41 -31.01
CA PHE A 231 26.19 7.89 -31.24
C PHE A 231 25.83 7.93 -32.74
N ILE A 232 25.78 6.76 -33.38
CA ILE A 232 25.40 6.61 -34.79
C ILE A 232 23.89 6.36 -34.86
N LEU A 233 23.15 7.26 -35.48
CA LEU A 233 21.72 7.08 -35.76
C LEU A 233 21.56 6.07 -36.91
N PRO A 234 20.65 5.08 -36.81
CA PRO A 234 20.31 4.20 -37.92
C PRO A 234 19.72 4.99 -39.09
N GLU A 235 20.23 4.76 -40.31
CA GLU A 235 19.79 5.48 -41.52
C GLU A 235 18.32 5.20 -41.91
N ASP A 236 17.71 4.14 -41.37
CA ASP A 236 16.34 3.71 -41.64
C ASP A 236 15.33 4.19 -40.60
N GLY A 237 15.74 5.04 -39.65
CA GLY A 237 14.86 5.59 -38.63
C GLY A 237 14.34 4.55 -37.63
N THR A 238 14.92 3.35 -37.60
CA THR A 238 14.66 2.41 -36.52
C THR A 238 15.34 2.89 -35.23
N ALA A 239 14.67 2.69 -34.10
CA ALA A 239 15.32 2.91 -32.81
C ALA A 239 16.48 1.91 -32.66
N PRO A 240 17.63 2.32 -32.11
CA PRO A 240 18.72 1.39 -31.81
C PRO A 240 18.31 0.32 -30.78
#